data_AF-A0A0Q3ITL3-F1
#
_entry.id   AF-A0A0Q3ITL3-F1
#
_cell.length_a   1.000
_cell.length_b   1.000
_cell.length_c   1.000
_cell.angle_alpha   90.00
_cell.angle_beta   90.00
_cell.angle_gamma   90.00
#
_symmetry.space_group_name_H-M   'P 1'
#
loop_
_entity.id
_entity.type
_entity.pdbx_description
1 polymer ?
#
loop_
_entity_poly.entity_id
_entity_poly.type
_entity_poly.pdbx_seq_one_letter_code
_entity_poly.pdbx_strand_id
1 'polypeptide(L)'
;MPGAGNEQVIIEDDNEGEEVLVTPTSQKSGSLNGKRVGSSGGGSPNKKNTPMQREFKRMVDHYTFDRSSVSSTSNATLTVEIESIMQKVVECGASEESPEYYMETKLFGKVENRVFFNTMKTKEGRLCWLTRMYEDRKRN
;
A
#
# COMPACT_ATOMS: atom_id res chain seq x y z
N MET A 1 43.69 -14.80 -12.37
CA MET A 1 42.81 -13.67 -12.74
C MET A 1 42.42 -13.82 -14.20
N PRO A 2 41.24 -13.38 -14.67
CA PRO A 2 40.16 -12.60 -14.04
C PRO A 2 38.82 -13.38 -14.02
N GLY A 3 37.70 -12.96 -13.44
CA GLY A 3 37.34 -11.78 -12.65
C GLY A 3 35.95 -12.04 -12.06
N ALA A 4 35.81 -11.88 -10.74
CA ALA A 4 34.52 -11.96 -10.06
C ALA A 4 33.79 -10.63 -10.27
N GLY A 5 32.65 -10.67 -10.97
CA GLY A 5 31.74 -9.55 -11.18
C GLY A 5 30.47 -9.77 -10.37
N ASN A 6 30.44 -9.11 -9.23
CA ASN A 6 29.35 -8.97 -8.28
C ASN A 6 28.42 -7.84 -8.74
N GLU A 7 27.34 -8.16 -9.45
CA GLU A 7 26.34 -7.16 -9.84
C GLU A 7 25.34 -6.95 -8.69
N GLN A 8 25.56 -5.87 -7.95
CA GLN A 8 24.54 -5.25 -7.12
C GLN A 8 23.52 -4.58 -8.03
N VAL A 9 22.27 -5.03 -7.99
CA VAL A 9 21.16 -4.29 -8.59
C VAL A 9 20.84 -3.13 -7.66
N ILE A 10 21.34 -1.94 -8.03
CA ILE A 10 20.94 -0.65 -7.47
C ILE A 10 19.54 -0.37 -8.03
N ILE A 11 18.53 -0.34 -7.18
CA ILE A 11 17.19 0.13 -7.54
C ILE A 11 17.24 1.65 -7.42
N GLU A 12 17.24 2.33 -8.56
CA GLU A 12 17.10 3.78 -8.66
C GLU A 12 15.64 4.14 -8.32
N ASP A 13 15.46 4.82 -7.18
CA ASP A 13 14.19 5.33 -6.70
C ASP A 13 14.08 6.79 -7.18
N ASP A 14 13.47 7.00 -8.35
CA ASP A 14 13.16 8.31 -8.91
C ASP A 14 12.00 8.95 -8.14
N ASN A 15 12.30 9.45 -6.94
CA ASN A 15 11.43 10.35 -6.19
C ASN A 15 11.88 11.79 -6.45
N GLU A 16 11.34 12.40 -7.50
CA GLU A 16 11.51 13.82 -7.81
C GLU A 16 11.07 14.69 -6.62
N GLY A 17 12.04 15.36 -5.99
CA GLY A 17 11.83 16.31 -4.92
C GLY A 17 11.25 17.62 -5.45
N GLU A 18 9.97 17.86 -5.19
CA GLU A 18 9.36 19.18 -5.29
C GLU A 18 9.92 20.10 -4.18
N GLU A 19 10.54 21.19 -4.62
CA GLU A 19 11.13 22.21 -3.78
C GLU A 19 10.04 23.13 -3.20
N VAL A 20 10.02 23.32 -1.88
CA VAL A 20 9.22 24.38 -1.26
C VAL A 20 10.14 25.32 -0.48
N LEU A 21 10.35 26.50 -1.08
CA LEU A 21 11.06 27.66 -0.55
C LEU A 21 10.37 28.26 0.71
N VAL A 22 11.16 28.35 1.80
CA VAL A 22 11.32 29.41 2.85
C VAL A 22 10.12 30.25 3.34
N THR A 23 9.95 30.49 4.65
CA THR A 23 10.61 31.55 5.47
C THR A 23 9.98 31.57 6.92
N PRO A 24 10.35 32.47 7.86
CA PRO A 24 11.57 32.53 8.67
C PRO A 24 11.28 32.34 10.19
N THR A 25 12.20 31.71 10.94
CA THR A 25 12.14 31.74 12.41
C THR A 25 12.77 33.04 12.92
N SER A 26 11.98 33.87 13.58
CA SER A 26 12.44 35.02 14.37
C SER A 26 12.98 34.51 15.71
N GLN A 27 14.29 34.53 15.91
CA GLN A 27 14.88 34.45 17.25
C GLN A 27 15.34 35.84 17.67
N LYS A 28 14.51 36.45 18.50
CA LYS A 28 14.75 37.72 19.18
C LYS A 28 15.91 37.56 20.16
N SER A 29 16.88 38.45 20.01
CA SER A 29 17.97 38.73 20.94
C SER A 29 17.47 39.17 22.31
N GLY A 30 18.28 38.94 23.35
CA GLY A 30 18.23 39.74 24.57
C GLY A 30 18.17 38.95 25.89
N SER A 31 19.34 38.80 26.50
CA SER A 31 19.67 38.91 27.92
C SER A 31 18.51 39.18 28.91
N LEU A 32 18.47 38.42 30.01
CA LEU A 32 18.90 38.92 31.34
C LEU A 32 18.75 37.82 32.40
N ASN A 33 19.84 37.62 33.15
CA ASN A 33 19.88 36.81 34.37
C ASN A 33 18.81 37.28 35.38
N GLY A 34 17.99 36.35 35.86
CA GLY A 34 17.06 36.56 36.97
C GLY A 34 17.09 35.37 37.92
N LYS A 35 17.49 35.63 39.17
CA LYS A 35 17.69 34.69 40.29
C LYS A 35 16.47 33.80 40.60
N ARG A 36 16.75 32.55 40.98
CA ARG A 36 15.83 31.52 41.51
C ARG A 36 15.15 31.97 42.81
N VAL A 37 13.85 31.73 42.96
CA VAL A 37 13.17 31.43 44.26
C VAL A 37 11.93 30.57 44.00
N GLY A 38 11.73 29.50 44.80
CA GLY A 38 10.37 29.12 45.24
C GLY A 38 9.77 27.80 44.73
N SER A 39 9.88 26.77 45.58
CA SER A 39 9.11 25.52 45.72
C SER A 39 7.73 25.38 45.04
N SER A 40 7.50 24.25 44.37
CA SER A 40 6.54 23.19 44.74
C SER A 40 6.12 22.38 43.50
N GLY A 41 5.97 21.06 43.69
CA GLY A 41 5.61 20.13 42.61
C GLY A 41 4.29 20.48 41.95
N GLY A 42 4.30 20.50 40.62
CA GLY A 42 3.12 20.53 39.78
C GLY A 42 3.43 19.77 38.51
N GLY A 43 2.78 18.64 38.30
CA GLY A 43 2.86 17.93 37.02
C GLY A 43 2.53 18.88 35.89
N SER A 44 3.26 18.77 34.77
CA SER A 44 3.01 19.53 33.56
C SER A 44 1.50 19.62 33.29
N PRO A 45 0.91 20.82 33.16
CA PRO A 45 -0.50 20.92 32.86
C PRO A 45 -0.72 20.24 31.50
N ASN A 46 -1.47 19.13 31.50
CA ASN A 46 -1.95 18.52 30.27
C ASN A 46 -2.61 19.61 29.44
N LYS A 47 -1.98 20.02 28.33
CA LYS A 47 -2.54 21.02 27.42
C LYS A 47 -3.87 20.48 26.90
N LYS A 48 -4.96 20.97 27.49
CA LYS A 48 -6.32 20.69 27.04
C LYS A 48 -6.49 21.24 25.62
N ASN A 49 -6.79 20.36 24.66
CA ASN A 49 -7.01 20.74 23.27
C ASN A 49 -8.10 21.83 23.18
N THR A 50 -7.84 22.84 22.35
CA THR A 50 -8.82 23.90 22.08
C THR A 50 -10.06 23.31 21.39
N PRO A 51 -11.23 23.97 21.48
CA PRO A 51 -12.43 23.54 20.75
C PRO A 51 -12.17 23.33 19.25
N MET A 52 -11.35 24.19 18.64
CA MET A 52 -10.99 24.10 17.23
C MET A 52 -10.09 22.88 16.92
N GLN A 53 -9.11 22.57 17.78
CA GLN A 53 -8.28 21.37 17.64
C GLN A 53 -9.08 20.08 17.77
N ARG A 54 -10.12 20.09 18.62
CA ARG A 54 -11.02 18.95 18.76
C ARG A 54 -11.85 18.73 17.49
N GLU A 55 -12.35 19.81 16.89
CA GLU A 55 -13.13 19.70 15.67
C GLU A 55 -12.28 19.27 14.47
N PHE A 56 -11.07 19.81 14.33
CA PHE A 56 -10.11 19.35 13.32
C PHE A 56 -9.79 17.86 13.49
N LYS A 57 -9.54 17.41 14.73
CA LYS A 57 -9.31 16.00 15.02
C LYS A 57 -10.51 15.14 14.61
N ARG A 58 -11.75 15.58 14.89
CA ARG A 58 -12.96 14.83 14.49
C ARG A 58 -13.09 14.69 12.98
N MET A 59 -12.76 15.72 12.21
CA MET A 59 -12.77 15.62 10.74
C MET A 59 -11.71 14.64 10.21
N VAL A 60 -10.48 14.70 10.75
CA VAL A 60 -9.40 13.77 10.37
C VAL A 60 -9.75 12.33 10.77
N ASP A 61 -10.30 12.13 11.96
CA ASP A 61 -10.75 10.82 12.44
C ASP A 61 -11.87 10.27 11.53
N HIS A 62 -12.82 11.10 11.08
CA HIS A 62 -13.86 10.69 10.13
C HIS A 62 -13.28 10.27 8.78
N TYR A 63 -12.39 11.08 8.21
CA TYR A 63 -11.74 10.76 6.93
C TYR A 63 -10.92 9.46 6.98
N THR A 64 -10.20 9.25 8.09
CA THR A 64 -9.38 8.04 8.26
C THR A 64 -10.22 6.80 8.59
N PHE A 65 -11.30 6.96 9.38
CA PHE A 65 -12.24 5.89 9.69
C PHE A 65 -13.00 5.42 8.46
N ASP A 66 -13.48 6.33 7.61
CA ASP A 66 -14.12 5.97 6.35
C ASP A 66 -13.17 5.17 5.46
N ARG A 67 -11.88 5.58 5.38
CA ARG A 67 -10.87 4.88 4.58
C ARG A 67 -10.55 3.46 5.09
N SER A 68 -10.54 3.24 6.41
CA SER A 68 -10.30 1.90 6.98
C SER A 68 -11.53 0.99 6.88
N SER A 69 -12.73 1.56 7.01
CA SER A 69 -14.01 0.87 6.82
C SER A 69 -14.20 0.39 5.37
N VAL A 70 -13.96 1.26 4.39
CA VAL A 70 -14.00 0.87 2.97
C VAL A 70 -12.91 -0.13 2.62
N SER A 71 -11.72 -0.04 3.23
CA SER A 71 -10.64 -1.00 3.02
C SER A 71 -10.98 -2.40 3.56
N SER A 72 -11.63 -2.48 4.72
CA SER A 72 -12.04 -3.76 5.31
C SER A 72 -13.14 -4.43 4.49
N THR A 73 -14.11 -3.64 4.04
CA THR A 73 -15.17 -4.13 3.14
C THR A 73 -14.59 -4.54 1.79
N SER A 74 -13.64 -3.77 1.24
CA SER A 74 -13.00 -4.10 -0.03
C SER A 74 -12.23 -5.41 0.05
N ASN A 75 -11.49 -5.67 1.14
CA ASN A 75 -10.75 -6.92 1.30
C ASN A 75 -11.68 -8.14 1.36
N ALA A 76 -12.80 -8.05 2.07
CA ALA A 76 -13.78 -9.14 2.08
C ALA A 76 -14.35 -9.40 0.68
N THR A 77 -14.67 -8.35 -0.09
CA THR A 77 -15.14 -8.52 -1.47
C THR A 77 -14.06 -9.09 -2.40
N LEU A 78 -12.79 -8.74 -2.18
CA LEU A 78 -11.66 -9.26 -2.95
C LEU A 78 -11.45 -10.76 -2.69
N THR A 79 -11.56 -11.20 -1.43
CA THR A 79 -11.47 -12.63 -1.09
C THR A 79 -12.54 -13.43 -1.83
N VAL A 80 -13.80 -12.99 -1.78
CA VAL A 80 -14.91 -13.65 -2.48
C VAL A 80 -14.71 -13.64 -4.01
N GLU A 81 -14.20 -12.54 -4.57
CA GLU A 81 -13.91 -12.45 -6.00
C GLU A 81 -12.81 -13.43 -6.41
N ILE A 82 -11.72 -13.49 -5.65
CA ILE A 82 -10.61 -14.40 -5.92
C ILE A 82 -11.08 -15.85 -5.81
N GLU A 83 -11.79 -16.22 -4.74
CA GLU A 83 -12.36 -17.57 -4.58
C GLU A 83 -13.24 -17.97 -5.77
N SER A 84 -14.10 -17.05 -6.24
CA SER A 84 -14.92 -17.28 -7.43
C SER A 84 -14.08 -17.49 -8.70
N ILE A 85 -12.97 -16.76 -8.84
CA ILE A 85 -12.07 -16.91 -9.97
C ILE A 85 -11.33 -18.26 -9.93
N MET A 86 -10.81 -18.68 -8.76
CA MET A 86 -10.14 -19.98 -8.60
C MET A 86 -11.08 -21.12 -9.01
N GLN A 87 -12.35 -21.06 -8.60
CA GLN A 87 -13.37 -22.04 -9.03
C GLN A 87 -13.57 -22.06 -10.54
N LYS A 88 -13.65 -20.88 -11.18
CA LYS A 88 -13.78 -20.77 -12.64
C LYS A 88 -12.57 -21.37 -13.37
N VAL A 89 -11.37 -21.25 -12.83
CA VAL A 89 -10.16 -21.82 -13.46
C VAL A 89 -10.19 -23.34 -13.45
N VAL A 90 -10.61 -23.94 -12.34
CA VAL A 90 -10.87 -25.39 -12.27
C VAL A 90 -11.95 -25.80 -13.27
N GLU A 91 -13.05 -25.04 -13.37
CA GLU A 91 -14.11 -25.30 -14.36
C GLU A 91 -13.66 -25.15 -15.83
N CYS A 92 -12.57 -24.41 -16.08
CA CYS A 92 -11.96 -24.27 -17.39
C CYS A 92 -11.01 -25.42 -17.74
N GLY A 93 -10.75 -26.33 -16.80
CA GLY A 93 -9.94 -27.53 -17.01
C GLY A 93 -8.50 -27.44 -16.49
N ALA A 94 -8.15 -26.39 -15.75
CA ALA A 94 -6.87 -26.33 -15.06
C ALA A 94 -6.97 -27.16 -13.76
N SER A 95 -6.24 -28.28 -13.71
CA SER A 95 -6.09 -29.08 -12.49
C SER A 95 -5.27 -28.31 -11.46
N GLU A 96 -5.49 -28.53 -10.16
CA GLU A 96 -4.71 -27.88 -9.09
C GLU A 96 -3.20 -28.15 -9.19
N GLU A 97 -2.82 -29.27 -9.83
CA GLU A 97 -1.43 -29.65 -10.08
C GLU A 97 -0.86 -29.04 -11.38
N SER A 98 -1.68 -28.35 -12.16
CA SER A 98 -1.29 -27.81 -13.46
C SER A 98 -0.57 -26.46 -13.31
N PRO A 99 0.36 -26.14 -14.23
CA PRO A 99 1.05 -24.86 -14.23
C PRO A 99 0.09 -23.68 -14.43
N GLU A 100 -1.03 -23.87 -15.14
CA GLU A 100 -2.08 -22.86 -15.32
C GLU A 100 -2.74 -22.48 -14.00
N TYR A 101 -3.09 -23.47 -13.17
CA TYR A 101 -3.64 -23.24 -11.84
C TYR A 101 -2.64 -22.50 -10.96
N TYR A 102 -1.37 -22.92 -10.96
CA TYR A 102 -0.34 -22.18 -10.23
C TYR A 102 -0.19 -20.74 -10.73
N MET A 103 -0.25 -20.49 -12.04
CA MET A 103 -0.09 -19.14 -12.57
C MET A 103 -1.21 -18.18 -12.17
N GLU A 104 -2.42 -18.70 -12.03
CA GLU A 104 -3.56 -17.96 -11.53
C GLU A 104 -3.25 -17.28 -10.17
N THR A 105 -2.59 -18.00 -9.25
CA THR A 105 -2.23 -17.50 -7.91
C THR A 105 -1.29 -16.29 -7.97
N LYS A 106 -0.56 -16.15 -9.08
CA LYS A 106 0.34 -15.02 -9.31
C LYS A 106 -0.32 -13.86 -10.02
N LEU A 107 -1.39 -14.12 -10.78
CA LEU A 107 -2.04 -13.11 -11.61
C LEU A 107 -3.12 -12.36 -10.84
N PHE A 108 -3.93 -13.05 -10.04
CA PHE A 108 -5.17 -12.47 -9.49
C PHE A 108 -5.00 -11.59 -8.26
N GLY A 109 -3.76 -11.39 -7.79
CA GLY A 109 -3.45 -10.27 -6.90
C GLY A 109 -3.71 -8.90 -7.55
N LYS A 110 -3.62 -8.80 -8.87
CA LYS A 110 -3.87 -7.56 -9.63
C LYS A 110 -5.30 -7.50 -10.16
N VAL A 111 -5.96 -6.35 -10.01
CA VAL A 111 -7.36 -6.16 -10.42
C VAL A 111 -7.55 -6.26 -11.93
N GLU A 112 -6.57 -5.77 -12.69
CA GLU A 112 -6.60 -5.77 -14.15
C GLU A 112 -6.66 -7.20 -14.69
N ASN A 113 -5.87 -8.10 -14.10
CA ASN A 113 -5.85 -9.52 -14.48
C ASN A 113 -7.19 -10.20 -14.17
N ARG A 114 -7.83 -9.86 -13.05
CA ARG A 114 -9.17 -10.38 -12.70
C ARG A 114 -10.22 -9.91 -13.71
N VAL A 115 -10.16 -8.63 -14.10
CA VAL A 115 -11.06 -8.05 -15.12
C VAL A 115 -10.85 -8.75 -16.47
N PHE A 116 -9.61 -8.91 -16.94
CA PHE A 116 -9.34 -9.60 -18.21
C PHE A 116 -9.87 -11.03 -18.21
N PHE A 117 -9.59 -11.79 -17.14
CA PHE A 117 -10.05 -13.17 -17.00
C PHE A 117 -11.58 -13.28 -17.02
N ASN A 118 -12.27 -12.41 -16.27
CA ASN A 118 -13.73 -12.40 -16.22
C ASN A 118 -14.39 -11.92 -17.53
N THR A 119 -13.70 -11.10 -18.33
CA THR A 119 -14.21 -10.60 -19.62
C THR A 119 -14.24 -11.69 -20.70
N MET A 120 -13.35 -12.69 -20.59
CA MET A 120 -13.33 -13.83 -21.53
C MET A 120 -14.57 -14.68 -21.34
N LYS A 121 -15.25 -15.01 -22.46
CA LYS A 121 -16.52 -15.75 -22.46
C LYS A 121 -16.34 -17.27 -22.50
N THR A 122 -15.27 -17.74 -23.15
CA THR A 122 -15.02 -19.17 -23.36
C THR A 122 -14.08 -19.73 -22.30
N LYS A 123 -14.29 -20.99 -21.93
CA LYS A 123 -13.43 -21.70 -20.97
C LYS A 123 -12.03 -21.92 -21.54
N GLU A 124 -11.98 -22.31 -22.80
CA GLU A 124 -10.77 -22.54 -23.58
C GLU A 124 -9.96 -21.26 -23.75
N GLY A 125 -10.63 -20.11 -23.91
CA GLY A 125 -9.97 -18.81 -24.00
C GLY A 125 -9.26 -18.43 -22.71
N ARG A 126 -9.93 -18.66 -21.56
CA ARG A 126 -9.33 -18.45 -20.24
C ARG A 126 -8.13 -19.36 -20.01
N LEU A 127 -8.27 -20.65 -20.32
CA LEU A 127 -7.18 -21.62 -20.17
C LEU A 127 -5.98 -21.28 -21.07
N CYS A 128 -6.23 -20.98 -22.36
CA CYS A 128 -5.18 -20.59 -23.30
C CYS A 128 -4.44 -19.33 -22.85
N TRP A 129 -5.15 -18.35 -22.29
CA TRP A 129 -4.52 -17.17 -21.73
C TRP A 129 -3.62 -17.49 -20.54
N LEU A 130 -4.07 -18.32 -19.59
CA LEU A 130 -3.23 -18.77 -18.47
C LEU A 130 -1.97 -19.49 -18.95
N THR A 131 -2.10 -20.39 -19.93
CA THR A 131 -0.95 -21.08 -20.53
C THR A 131 0.03 -20.07 -21.18
N ARG A 132 -0.46 -19.06 -21.90
CA ARG A 132 0.40 -18.01 -22.48
C ARG A 132 1.12 -17.22 -21.40
N MET A 133 0.43 -16.83 -20.33
CA MET A 133 1.04 -16.12 -19.21
C MET A 133 2.13 -16.95 -18.51
N TYR A 134 1.93 -18.27 -18.41
CA TYR A 134 2.95 -19.20 -17.90
C TYR A 134 4.17 -19.24 -18.81
N GLU A 135 3.96 -19.41 -20.12
CA GLU A 135 5.06 -19.51 -21.09
C GLU A 135 5.84 -18.19 -21.25
N ASP A 136 5.17 -17.04 -21.25
CA ASP A 136 5.82 -15.74 -21.30
C ASP A 136 6.71 -15.50 -20.07
N ARG A 137 6.31 -16.05 -18.91
CA ARG A 137 7.10 -15.95 -17.68
C ARG A 137 8.30 -16.89 -17.63
N LYS A 138 8.33 -17.94 -18.46
CA LYS A 138 9.49 -18.85 -18.57
C LYS A 138 10.56 -18.32 -19.52
N ARG A 139 10.20 -17.39 -20.40
CA ARG A 139 11.08 -16.82 -21.43
C ARG A 139 11.90 -15.63 -20.93
N ASN A 140 11.50 -15.06 -19.79
CA ASN A 140 12.17 -13.95 -19.11
C ASN A 140 12.85 -14.45 -17.83
#